data_AF-A0A936Y3U1-F1
#
_entry.id   AF-A0A936Y3U1-F1
#
_cell.length_a   1.000
_cell.length_b   1.000
_cell.length_c   1.000
_cell.angle_alpha   90.00
_cell.angle_beta   90.00
_cell.angle_gamma   90.00
#
_symmetry.space_group_name_H-M   'P 1'
#
loop_
_entity.id
_entity.type
_entity.pdbx_description
1 polymer ?
#
loop_
_entity_poly.entity_id
_entity_poly.type
_entity_poly.pdbx_seq_one_letter_code
_entity_poly.pdbx_strand_id
1 'polypeptide(L)'
;MVKITVVGTSNSGWGFTDSSGYVGGAVPANANLLMEVFANYGCTTPVYTQTFTTTNVNISLGVITVPTANILATISGTVTNCASMPVTNGYIIIQEGYVFTRYPLNNIGAYSFNKIFCSFPQTVLLIGEDAATQQQSANVTYVINAGVNTVANIQACGVTSQQFITYTINSTPYSFTSPADTFSYFNNLQTWISLTGYKPTPPSSNVSFQMTNAGVGVGSSQTLQNFFASQILDSIHITTPILVNITEYGAVGQFTAGNFTGIFTGAAPANTLYNVSCNFRLRRNN
;
A
#
# COMPACT_ATOMS: atom_id res chain seq x y z
N MET A 1 -14.16 12.85 -5.03
CA MET A 1 -13.70 13.34 -6.36
C MET A 1 -14.89 13.93 -7.09
N VAL A 2 -14.73 15.05 -7.78
CA VAL A 2 -15.78 15.64 -8.64
C VAL A 2 -15.32 15.53 -10.09
N LYS A 3 -16.19 15.05 -10.96
CA LYS A 3 -15.97 14.90 -12.40
C LYS A 3 -17.05 15.65 -13.16
N ILE A 4 -16.66 16.40 -14.17
CA ILE A 4 -17.55 17.11 -15.10
C ILE A 4 -17.36 16.51 -16.48
N THR A 5 -18.46 16.09 -17.12
CA THR A 5 -18.46 15.50 -18.46
C THR A 5 -19.34 16.33 -19.39
N VAL A 6 -18.90 16.61 -20.61
CA VAL A 6 -19.77 17.22 -21.64
C VAL A 6 -20.75 16.15 -22.14
N VAL A 7 -22.05 16.39 -21.93
CA VAL A 7 -23.11 15.42 -22.26
C VAL A 7 -23.07 15.07 -23.74
N GLY A 8 -23.15 13.77 -24.04
CA GLY A 8 -23.09 13.25 -25.42
C GLY A 8 -21.67 13.10 -25.98
N THR A 9 -20.63 13.33 -25.17
CA THR A 9 -19.22 13.14 -25.55
C THR A 9 -18.45 12.36 -24.48
N SER A 10 -17.20 11.98 -24.77
CA SER A 10 -16.26 11.43 -23.78
C SER A 10 -15.40 12.49 -23.09
N ASN A 11 -15.56 13.77 -23.44
CA ASN A 11 -14.73 14.85 -22.90
C ASN A 11 -15.10 15.12 -21.44
N SER A 12 -14.16 14.89 -20.53
CA SER A 12 -14.34 15.10 -19.10
C SER A 12 -13.10 15.66 -18.42
N GLY A 13 -13.32 16.38 -17.32
CA GLY A 13 -12.29 16.83 -16.39
C GLY A 13 -12.68 16.45 -14.95
N TRP A 14 -11.70 16.33 -14.07
CA TRP A 14 -11.95 15.93 -12.69
C TRP A 14 -10.96 16.56 -11.72
N GLY A 15 -11.35 16.61 -10.44
CA GLY A 15 -10.52 17.11 -9.35
C GLY A 15 -10.93 16.56 -8.00
N PHE A 16 -10.05 16.74 -7.02
CA PHE A 16 -10.33 16.43 -5.62
C PHE A 16 -10.72 17.71 -4.89
N THR A 17 -11.75 17.60 -4.04
CA THR A 17 -12.08 18.67 -3.12
C THR A 17 -11.00 18.79 -2.05
N ASP A 18 -10.66 20.01 -1.67
CA ASP A 18 -9.85 20.25 -0.48
C ASP A 18 -10.64 19.99 0.82
N SER A 19 -10.02 20.25 1.97
CA SER A 19 -10.64 20.10 3.29
C SER A 19 -11.83 21.04 3.53
N SER A 20 -11.96 22.10 2.74
CA SER A 20 -13.06 23.05 2.78
C SER A 20 -14.13 22.75 1.72
N GLY A 21 -13.98 21.66 0.96
CA GLY A 21 -14.93 21.22 -0.05
C GLY A 21 -14.77 21.88 -1.42
N TYR A 22 -13.69 22.63 -1.67
CA TYR A 22 -13.49 23.35 -2.93
C TYR A 22 -12.74 22.53 -3.97
N VAL A 23 -13.20 22.60 -5.21
CA VAL A 23 -12.54 22.07 -6.41
C VAL A 23 -12.77 23.06 -7.56
N GLY A 24 -11.78 23.21 -8.45
CA GLY A 24 -11.85 24.17 -9.55
C GLY A 24 -11.24 23.62 -10.84
N GLY A 25 -11.58 24.26 -11.96
CA GLY A 25 -11.09 23.89 -13.29
C GLY A 25 -11.77 24.71 -14.38
N ALA A 26 -11.30 24.59 -15.62
CA ALA A 26 -11.96 25.20 -16.76
C ALA A 26 -13.28 24.47 -17.05
N VAL A 27 -14.36 25.23 -17.21
CA VAL A 27 -15.70 24.72 -17.54
C VAL A 27 -16.10 25.27 -18.90
N PRO A 28 -16.44 24.42 -19.90
CA PRO A 28 -16.88 24.90 -21.21
C PRO A 28 -18.10 25.80 -21.10
N ALA A 29 -18.09 26.94 -21.79
CA ALA A 29 -19.24 27.83 -21.93
C ALA A 29 -20.26 27.26 -22.93
N ASN A 30 -21.55 27.58 -22.75
CA ASN A 30 -22.65 27.19 -23.65
C ASN A 30 -22.75 25.66 -23.87
N ALA A 31 -22.53 24.86 -22.81
CA ALA A 31 -22.49 23.41 -22.89
C ALA A 31 -23.46 22.76 -21.89
N ASN A 32 -24.03 21.62 -22.30
CA ASN A 32 -24.72 20.72 -21.38
C ASN A 32 -23.70 19.82 -20.71
N LEU A 33 -23.63 19.88 -19.38
CA LEU A 33 -22.63 19.21 -18.56
C LEU A 33 -23.32 18.26 -17.57
N LEU A 34 -22.64 17.14 -17.31
CA LEU A 34 -22.97 16.18 -16.27
C LEU A 34 -21.92 16.29 -15.16
N MET A 35 -22.35 16.67 -13.97
CA MET A 35 -21.54 16.62 -12.77
C MET A 35 -21.77 15.31 -12.03
N GLU A 36 -20.68 14.62 -11.74
CA GLU A 36 -20.65 13.38 -10.98
C GLU A 36 -19.72 13.57 -9.78
N VAL A 37 -20.22 13.31 -8.58
CA VAL A 37 -19.40 13.26 -7.36
C VAL A 37 -19.21 11.82 -6.98
N PHE A 38 -17.96 11.40 -6.80
CA PHE A 38 -17.57 10.06 -6.37
C PHE A 38 -17.04 10.08 -4.95
N ALA A 39 -17.44 9.08 -4.17
CA ALA A 39 -17.03 8.88 -2.78
C ALA A 39 -15.49 8.78 -2.63
N ASN A 40 -14.85 8.06 -3.56
CA ASN A 40 -13.40 7.84 -3.63
C ASN A 40 -12.98 7.66 -5.10
N TYR A 41 -11.69 7.84 -5.41
CA TYR A 41 -11.12 7.67 -6.75
C TYR A 41 -11.37 6.28 -7.35
N GLY A 42 -11.42 5.24 -6.52
CA GLY A 42 -11.68 3.86 -6.96
C GLY A 42 -13.15 3.53 -7.22
N CYS A 43 -14.09 4.45 -6.98
CA CYS A 43 -15.52 4.17 -7.12
C CYS A 43 -15.98 4.38 -8.55
N THR A 44 -16.73 3.42 -9.09
CA THR A 44 -17.30 3.48 -10.44
C THR A 44 -18.70 4.09 -10.47
N THR A 45 -19.38 4.18 -9.33
CA THR A 45 -20.72 4.75 -9.21
C THR A 45 -20.66 6.10 -8.49
N PRO A 46 -21.23 7.18 -9.06
CA PRO A 46 -21.29 8.46 -8.39
C PRO A 46 -22.30 8.45 -7.24
N VAL A 47 -21.96 9.13 -6.16
CA VAL A 47 -22.81 9.34 -4.97
C VAL A 47 -23.74 10.54 -5.13
N TYR A 48 -23.45 11.40 -6.10
CA TYR A 48 -24.31 12.49 -6.52
C TYR A 48 -24.13 12.72 -8.02
N THR A 49 -25.24 12.96 -8.71
CA THR A 49 -25.24 13.27 -10.13
C THR A 49 -26.21 14.40 -10.43
N GLN A 50 -25.79 15.36 -11.25
CA GLN A 50 -26.64 16.47 -11.67
C GLN A 50 -26.23 16.95 -13.06
N THR A 51 -27.19 17.05 -13.96
CA THR A 51 -27.01 17.74 -15.23
C THR A 51 -27.26 19.23 -15.06
N PHE A 52 -26.44 20.06 -15.70
CA PHE A 52 -26.62 21.50 -15.74
C PHE A 52 -26.12 22.06 -17.07
N THR A 53 -26.56 23.28 -17.41
CA THR A 53 -26.16 23.94 -18.65
C THR A 53 -25.42 25.22 -18.32
N THR A 54 -24.24 25.40 -18.91
CA THR A 54 -23.49 26.65 -18.83
C THR A 54 -23.91 27.59 -19.93
N THR A 55 -23.75 28.89 -19.69
CA THR A 55 -23.90 29.93 -20.71
C THR A 55 -22.60 30.74 -20.76
N ASN A 56 -22.67 32.01 -21.18
CA ASN A 56 -21.60 32.99 -21.06
C ASN A 56 -21.64 33.78 -19.74
N VAL A 57 -22.50 33.40 -18.79
CA VAL A 57 -22.62 34.03 -17.47
C VAL A 57 -22.38 32.96 -16.39
N ASN A 58 -21.78 33.38 -15.27
CA ASN A 58 -21.59 32.52 -14.10
C ASN A 58 -22.94 31.99 -13.61
N ILE A 59 -23.01 30.70 -13.36
CA ILE A 59 -24.17 30.03 -12.78
C ILE A 59 -23.83 29.55 -11.38
N SER A 60 -24.77 29.66 -10.45
CA SER A 60 -24.68 29.04 -9.14
C SER A 60 -25.60 27.82 -9.09
N LEU A 61 -25.05 26.66 -8.72
CA LEU A 61 -25.84 25.43 -8.53
C LEU A 61 -26.41 25.35 -7.09
N GLY A 62 -26.17 26.36 -6.26
CA GLY A 62 -26.53 26.36 -4.85
C GLY A 62 -25.65 25.42 -4.02
N VAL A 63 -26.15 25.04 -2.84
CA VAL A 63 -25.48 24.09 -1.96
C VAL A 63 -25.76 22.67 -2.43
N ILE A 64 -24.71 21.97 -2.87
CA ILE A 64 -24.78 20.56 -3.23
C ILE A 64 -24.63 19.73 -1.95
N THR A 65 -25.68 19.03 -1.55
CA THR A 65 -25.64 18.12 -0.41
C THR A 65 -25.44 16.69 -0.90
N VAL A 66 -24.27 16.12 -0.59
CA VAL A 66 -23.96 14.73 -0.96
C VAL A 66 -24.49 13.80 0.14
N PRO A 67 -25.33 12.79 -0.19
CA PRO A 67 -25.81 11.83 0.80
C PRO A 67 -24.64 10.99 1.34
N THR A 68 -24.25 11.21 2.59
CA THR A 68 -23.16 10.44 3.24
C THR A 68 -23.65 9.18 3.92
N ALA A 69 -24.96 9.07 4.21
CA ALA A 69 -25.54 8.00 5.00
C ALA A 69 -25.27 6.58 4.45
N ASN A 70 -25.05 6.45 3.14
CA ASN A 70 -24.83 5.14 2.47
C ASN A 70 -23.39 4.91 2.02
N ILE A 71 -22.46 5.81 2.34
CA ILE A 71 -21.05 5.74 1.92
C ILE A 71 -20.06 6.00 3.06
N LEU A 72 -20.54 6.49 4.22
CA LEU A 72 -19.71 6.75 5.38
C LEU A 72 -19.84 5.63 6.42
N ALA A 73 -18.71 5.15 6.93
CA ALA A 73 -18.65 4.29 8.08
C ALA A 73 -17.78 4.93 9.18
N THR A 74 -18.23 4.83 10.43
CA THR A 74 -17.43 5.09 11.62
C THR A 74 -16.97 3.75 12.17
N ILE A 75 -15.68 3.46 12.10
CA ILE A 75 -15.10 2.21 12.57
C ILE A 75 -14.38 2.48 13.89
N SER A 76 -14.73 1.71 14.91
CA SER A 76 -14.16 1.82 16.24
C SER A 76 -13.84 0.46 16.85
N GLY A 77 -12.91 0.43 17.80
CA GLY A 77 -12.48 -0.77 18.49
C GLY A 77 -11.25 -0.53 19.34
N THR A 78 -10.65 -1.61 19.84
CA THR A 78 -9.43 -1.58 20.64
C THR A 78 -8.40 -2.59 20.14
N VAL A 79 -7.14 -2.31 20.43
CA VAL A 79 -6.01 -3.21 20.19
C VAL A 79 -5.25 -3.42 21.48
N THR A 80 -4.95 -4.69 21.77
CA THR A 80 -4.16 -5.12 22.93
C THR A 80 -2.94 -5.92 22.48
N ASN A 81 -1.89 -5.96 23.29
CA ASN A 81 -0.68 -6.72 23.00
C ASN A 81 -0.82 -8.20 23.44
N CYS A 82 0.25 -8.98 23.30
CA CYS A 82 0.30 -10.39 23.71
C CYS A 82 -0.04 -10.61 25.20
N ALA A 83 0.20 -9.62 26.05
CA ALA A 83 -0.10 -9.66 27.49
C ALA A 83 -1.50 -9.12 27.84
N SER A 84 -2.37 -8.92 26.84
CA SER A 84 -3.70 -8.32 26.98
C SER A 84 -3.69 -6.89 27.55
N MET A 85 -2.55 -6.19 27.45
CA MET A 85 -2.44 -4.78 27.81
C MET A 85 -2.74 -3.89 26.60
N PRO A 86 -3.30 -2.68 26.79
CA PRO A 86 -3.53 -1.76 25.68
C PRO A 86 -2.26 -1.43 24.89
N VAL A 87 -2.36 -1.42 23.55
CA VAL A 87 -1.26 -0.97 22.68
C VAL A 87 -1.28 0.55 22.60
N THR A 88 -0.36 1.22 23.29
CA THR A 88 -0.32 2.69 23.35
C THR A 88 0.52 3.33 22.25
N ASN A 89 1.32 2.53 21.53
CA ASN A 89 2.10 2.95 20.37
C ASN A 89 1.92 1.92 19.25
N GLY A 90 0.95 2.18 18.37
CA GLY A 90 0.57 1.23 17.34
C GLY A 90 -0.50 1.77 16.41
N TYR A 91 -0.95 0.88 15.53
CA TYR A 91 -1.91 1.21 14.48
C TYR A 91 -2.96 0.13 14.35
N ILE A 92 -4.17 0.54 13.95
CA ILE A 92 -5.08 -0.35 13.22
C ILE A 92 -4.84 -0.15 11.73
N ILE A 93 -4.53 -1.23 11.02
CA ILE A 93 -4.36 -1.24 9.57
C ILE A 93 -5.63 -1.82 8.97
N ILE A 94 -6.23 -1.09 8.03
CA ILE A 94 -7.36 -1.56 7.23
C ILE A 94 -6.89 -1.80 5.79
N GLN A 95 -7.22 -2.98 5.27
CA GLN A 95 -7.05 -3.32 3.88
C GLN A 95 -8.40 -3.34 3.18
N GLU A 96 -8.54 -2.48 2.17
CA GLU A 96 -9.67 -2.43 1.25
C GLU A 96 -9.16 -2.71 -0.16
N GLY A 97 -9.48 -3.87 -0.71
CA GLY A 97 -8.86 -4.35 -1.95
C GLY A 97 -7.33 -4.45 -1.80
N TYR A 98 -6.60 -3.66 -2.58
CA TYR A 98 -5.12 -3.58 -2.54
C TYR A 98 -4.59 -2.37 -1.76
N VAL A 99 -5.48 -1.58 -1.13
CA VAL A 99 -5.09 -0.36 -0.42
C VAL A 99 -5.02 -0.63 1.06
N PHE A 100 -3.84 -0.37 1.63
CA PHE A 100 -3.60 -0.39 3.07
C PHE A 100 -3.62 1.02 3.63
N THR A 101 -4.44 1.27 4.65
CA THR A 101 -4.48 2.54 5.38
C THR A 101 -4.24 2.28 6.86
N ARG A 102 -3.45 3.14 7.50
CA ARG A 102 -3.15 3.04 8.93
C ARG A 102 -3.86 4.16 9.68
N TYR A 103 -4.43 3.82 10.83
CA TYR A 103 -4.97 4.79 11.78
C TYR A 103 -4.27 4.59 13.13
N PRO A 104 -3.76 5.66 13.76
CA PRO A 104 -3.06 5.54 15.04
C PRO A 104 -4.02 5.14 16.15
N LEU A 105 -3.50 4.37 17.11
CA LEU A 105 -4.19 4.08 18.37
C LEU A 105 -3.97 5.23 19.36
N ASN A 106 -4.94 5.45 20.24
CA ASN A 106 -4.77 6.37 21.37
C ASN A 106 -4.05 5.69 22.55
N ASN A 107 -3.88 6.42 23.66
CA ASN A 107 -3.18 5.95 24.85
C ASN A 107 -3.86 4.80 25.62
N ILE A 108 -5.10 4.44 25.26
CA ILE A 108 -5.81 3.26 25.79
C ILE A 108 -5.95 2.16 24.73
N GLY A 109 -5.17 2.23 23.65
CA GLY A 109 -5.21 1.27 22.55
C GLY A 109 -6.49 1.30 21.73
N ALA A 110 -7.33 2.33 21.87
CA ALA A 110 -8.55 2.48 21.10
C ALA A 110 -8.32 3.25 19.80
N TYR A 111 -9.13 2.92 18.80
CA TYR A 111 -9.24 3.67 17.56
C TYR A 111 -10.71 4.02 17.29
N SER A 112 -10.93 5.16 16.64
CA SER A 112 -12.21 5.56 16.09
C SER A 112 -11.97 6.49 14.92
N PHE A 113 -12.37 6.08 13.72
CA PHE A 113 -12.17 6.88 12.52
C PHE A 113 -13.35 6.76 11.57
N ASN A 114 -13.56 7.83 10.81
CA ASN A 114 -14.53 7.85 9.74
C ASN A 114 -13.82 7.50 8.42
N LYS A 115 -14.41 6.61 7.62
CA LYS A 115 -13.93 6.28 6.29
C LYS A 115 -15.09 6.21 5.32
N ILE A 116 -14.87 6.79 4.13
CA ILE A 116 -15.81 6.71 3.01
C ILE A 116 -15.49 5.48 2.17
N PHE A 117 -16.51 4.71 1.81
CA PHE A 117 -16.46 3.54 0.94
C PHE A 117 -17.29 3.78 -0.32
N CYS A 118 -17.04 2.98 -1.36
CA CYS A 118 -17.79 3.11 -2.63
C CYS A 118 -19.24 2.63 -2.53
N SER A 119 -19.49 1.64 -1.68
CA SER A 119 -20.81 1.08 -1.40
C SER A 119 -20.72 0.28 -0.10
N PHE A 120 -21.85 -0.22 0.40
CA PHE A 120 -21.89 -1.18 1.50
C PHE A 120 -22.81 -2.36 1.16
N PRO A 121 -22.65 -3.52 1.82
CA PRO A 121 -21.58 -3.86 2.77
C PRO A 121 -20.20 -4.03 2.08
N GLN A 122 -19.11 -3.81 2.81
CA GLN A 122 -17.74 -3.99 2.33
C GLN A 122 -16.98 -4.95 3.21
N THR A 123 -16.35 -5.96 2.61
CA THR A 123 -15.45 -6.85 3.35
C THR A 123 -14.05 -6.27 3.32
N VAL A 124 -13.46 -6.10 4.51
CA VAL A 124 -12.10 -5.61 4.70
C VAL A 124 -11.30 -6.59 5.54
N LEU A 125 -9.97 -6.44 5.51
CA LEU A 125 -9.08 -7.07 6.47
C LEU A 125 -8.56 -6.02 7.46
N LEU A 126 -8.58 -6.36 8.74
CA LEU A 126 -8.09 -5.55 9.84
C LEU A 126 -6.85 -6.22 10.44
N ILE A 127 -5.83 -5.42 10.76
CA ILE A 127 -4.60 -5.88 11.41
C ILE A 127 -4.25 -4.90 12.54
N GLY A 128 -4.17 -5.39 13.77
CA GLY A 128 -3.64 -4.63 14.89
C GLY A 128 -2.12 -4.73 14.91
N GLU A 129 -1.40 -3.61 14.92
CA GLU A 129 0.07 -3.53 14.95
C GLU A 129 0.51 -2.85 16.25
N ASP A 130 1.35 -3.53 17.03
CA ASP A 130 2.12 -2.96 18.14
C ASP A 130 3.51 -2.58 17.63
N ALA A 131 3.72 -1.27 17.46
CA ALA A 131 4.96 -0.73 16.93
C ALA A 131 6.09 -0.75 17.97
N ALA A 132 5.77 -0.81 19.27
CA ALA A 132 6.77 -0.86 20.32
C ALA A 132 7.42 -2.24 20.44
N THR A 133 6.62 -3.30 20.30
CA THR A 133 7.12 -4.69 20.38
C THR A 133 7.34 -5.36 19.02
N GLN A 134 7.07 -4.65 17.93
CA GLN A 134 7.14 -5.16 16.55
C GLN A 134 6.32 -6.44 16.38
N GLN A 135 5.09 -6.42 16.89
CA GLN A 135 4.12 -7.51 16.76
C GLN A 135 2.89 -7.03 16.01
N GLN A 136 2.21 -7.96 15.34
CA GLN A 136 0.90 -7.72 14.76
C GLN A 136 0.00 -8.94 14.88
N SER A 137 -1.29 -8.72 14.67
CA SER A 137 -2.28 -9.80 14.56
C SER A 137 -2.18 -10.54 13.22
N ALA A 138 -2.79 -11.72 13.15
CA ALA A 138 -3.25 -12.26 11.87
C ALA A 138 -4.30 -11.33 11.22
N ASN A 139 -4.58 -11.54 9.94
CA ASN A 139 -5.65 -10.81 9.25
C ASN A 139 -7.01 -11.15 9.88
N VAL A 140 -7.75 -10.11 10.29
CA VAL A 140 -9.12 -10.23 10.80
C VAL A 140 -10.10 -9.76 9.73
N THR A 141 -10.87 -10.68 9.16
CA THR A 141 -11.91 -10.32 8.19
C THR A 141 -13.09 -9.65 8.91
N TYR A 142 -13.52 -8.49 8.41
CA TYR A 142 -14.65 -7.75 8.97
C TYR A 142 -15.54 -7.20 7.85
N VAL A 143 -16.86 -7.25 8.06
CA VAL A 143 -17.85 -6.69 7.13
C VAL A 143 -18.30 -5.32 7.66
N ILE A 144 -17.88 -4.27 6.96
CA ILE A 144 -18.25 -2.88 7.25
C ILE A 144 -19.61 -2.58 6.62
N ASN A 145 -20.48 -1.98 7.42
CA ASN A 145 -21.77 -1.44 7.01
C ASN A 145 -21.76 0.09 7.08
N ALA A 146 -22.78 0.74 6.52
CA ALA A 146 -22.94 2.18 6.67
C ALA A 146 -23.17 2.56 8.13
N GLY A 147 -22.70 3.73 8.55
CA GLY A 147 -22.83 4.21 9.93
C GLY A 147 -21.83 3.54 10.89
N VAL A 148 -22.29 3.19 12.10
CA VAL A 148 -21.40 2.77 13.19
C VAL A 148 -21.03 1.30 13.08
N ASN A 149 -19.73 1.02 13.13
CA ASN A 149 -19.14 -0.31 13.14
C ASN A 149 -18.25 -0.44 14.39
N THR A 150 -18.64 -1.36 15.29
CA THR A 150 -17.86 -1.66 16.49
C THR A 150 -17.17 -3.01 16.28
N VAL A 151 -15.86 -2.98 16.14
CA VAL A 151 -15.02 -4.17 15.98
C VAL A 151 -14.64 -4.67 17.36
N ALA A 152 -14.69 -5.99 17.55
CA ALA A 152 -14.17 -6.63 18.76
C ALA A 152 -12.66 -6.32 18.94
N ASN A 153 -12.18 -6.42 20.18
CA ASN A 153 -10.77 -6.21 20.47
C ASN A 153 -9.86 -7.09 19.61
N ILE A 154 -8.86 -6.50 18.96
CA ILE A 154 -7.86 -7.22 18.17
C ILE A 154 -6.59 -7.35 19.00
N GLN A 155 -6.07 -8.56 19.12
CA GLN A 155 -4.80 -8.79 19.81
C GLN A 155 -3.64 -8.76 18.80
N ALA A 156 -2.75 -7.78 18.93
CA ALA A 156 -1.55 -7.60 18.11
C ALA A 156 -0.46 -8.61 18.53
N CYS A 157 -0.71 -9.89 18.28
CA CYS A 157 0.15 -10.99 18.70
C CYS A 157 0.26 -12.09 17.64
N GLY A 158 1.39 -12.80 17.68
CA GLY A 158 1.59 -14.05 16.93
C GLY A 158 2.30 -13.87 15.58
N VAL A 159 2.51 -12.63 15.12
CA VAL A 159 3.28 -12.35 13.91
C VAL A 159 4.24 -11.18 14.18
N THR A 160 5.54 -11.39 13.94
CA THR A 160 6.50 -10.27 13.98
C THR A 160 6.22 -9.30 12.81
N SER A 161 6.12 -8.01 13.11
CA SER A 161 5.97 -6.95 12.10
C SER A 161 7.30 -6.44 11.54
N GLN A 162 8.42 -7.03 11.97
CA GLN A 162 9.75 -6.63 11.54
C GLN A 162 9.95 -6.88 10.04
N GLN A 163 10.45 -5.85 9.35
CA GLN A 163 10.84 -5.90 7.95
C GLN A 163 12.31 -5.60 7.81
N PHE A 164 12.99 -6.33 6.93
CA PHE A 164 14.41 -6.13 6.66
C PHE A 164 14.81 -6.58 5.26
N ILE A 165 15.89 -6.00 4.75
CA ILE A 165 16.72 -6.57 3.69
C ILE A 165 18.15 -6.49 4.20
N THR A 166 18.81 -7.64 4.33
CA THR A 166 20.21 -7.74 4.72
C THR A 166 20.96 -8.49 3.65
N TYR A 167 22.10 -7.96 3.21
CA TYR A 167 22.91 -8.61 2.18
C TYR A 167 24.39 -8.36 2.39
N THR A 168 25.22 -9.16 1.74
CA THR A 168 26.66 -8.95 1.65
C THR A 168 27.05 -8.72 0.20
N ILE A 169 28.04 -7.87 -0.05
CA ILE A 169 28.77 -7.81 -1.33
C ILE A 169 30.22 -8.14 -1.03
N ASN A 170 30.76 -9.22 -1.59
CA ASN A 170 32.13 -9.69 -1.33
C ASN A 170 32.42 -9.77 0.19
N SER A 171 31.49 -10.39 0.93
CA SER A 171 31.51 -10.53 2.39
C SER A 171 31.33 -9.23 3.20
N THR A 172 31.21 -8.07 2.57
CA THR A 172 30.92 -6.80 3.26
C THR A 172 29.42 -6.67 3.52
N PRO A 173 28.95 -6.56 4.78
CA PRO A 173 27.52 -6.56 5.11
C PRO A 173 26.86 -5.20 4.96
N TYR A 174 25.58 -5.24 4.57
CA TYR A 174 24.68 -4.10 4.46
C TYR A 174 23.30 -4.48 4.98
N SER A 175 22.59 -3.50 5.55
CA SER A 175 21.29 -3.73 6.17
C SER A 175 20.34 -2.54 6.03
N PHE A 176 19.08 -2.90 5.82
CA PHE A 176 17.91 -2.05 5.86
C PHE A 176 16.93 -2.68 6.86
N THR A 177 16.41 -1.91 7.81
CA THR A 177 15.48 -2.39 8.85
C THR A 177 14.38 -1.38 9.17
N SER A 178 13.15 -1.85 9.26
CA SER A 178 12.01 -1.02 9.68
C SER A 178 12.03 -0.84 11.21
N PRO A 179 11.68 0.34 11.75
CA PRO A 179 11.05 1.50 11.10
C PRO A 179 12.01 2.58 10.58
N ALA A 180 13.33 2.44 10.77
CA ALA A 180 14.29 3.45 10.33
C ALA A 180 14.38 3.57 8.79
N ASP A 181 14.25 2.43 8.10
CA ASP A 181 14.27 2.34 6.65
C ASP A 181 12.88 2.04 6.06
N THR A 182 12.69 2.44 4.80
CA THR A 182 11.42 2.27 4.06
C THR A 182 11.51 1.08 3.11
N PHE A 183 10.42 0.33 2.99
CA PHE A 183 10.33 -0.82 2.09
C PHE A 183 9.17 -0.69 1.12
N SER A 184 9.35 -1.26 -0.07
CA SER A 184 8.29 -1.42 -1.07
C SER A 184 8.25 -2.85 -1.57
N TYR A 185 7.03 -3.35 -1.75
CA TYR A 185 6.74 -4.65 -2.33
C TYR A 185 5.72 -4.44 -3.44
N PHE A 186 5.99 -5.00 -4.61
CA PHE A 186 5.05 -5.00 -5.72
C PHE A 186 5.08 -6.32 -6.46
N ASN A 187 3.93 -6.99 -6.53
CA ASN A 187 3.71 -8.16 -7.37
C ASN A 187 2.93 -7.74 -8.62
N ASN A 188 3.53 -7.90 -9.79
CA ASN A 188 2.91 -7.61 -11.09
C ASN A 188 1.79 -8.62 -11.45
N LEU A 189 1.61 -9.68 -10.64
CA LEU A 189 0.66 -10.80 -10.81
C LEU A 189 0.81 -11.62 -12.10
N GLN A 190 1.50 -11.10 -13.12
CA GLN A 190 1.71 -11.80 -14.39
C GLN A 190 3.14 -12.31 -14.55
N THR A 191 4.14 -11.55 -14.12
CA THR A 191 5.54 -11.82 -14.52
C THR A 191 6.57 -11.79 -13.39
N TRP A 192 6.49 -10.83 -12.48
CA TRP A 192 7.55 -10.61 -11.49
C TRP A 192 7.06 -10.01 -10.17
N ILE A 193 7.89 -10.16 -9.15
CA ILE A 193 7.78 -9.52 -7.84
C ILE A 193 9.02 -8.64 -7.64
N SER A 194 8.82 -7.37 -7.29
CA SER A 194 9.88 -6.44 -6.94
C SER A 194 9.86 -6.14 -5.45
N LEU A 195 11.05 -6.16 -4.85
CA LEU A 195 11.28 -5.81 -3.46
C LEU A 195 12.34 -4.72 -3.41
N THR A 196 12.08 -3.67 -2.64
CA THR A 196 12.98 -2.51 -2.53
C THR A 196 13.12 -2.10 -1.07
N GLY A 197 14.35 -1.78 -0.67
CA GLY A 197 14.68 -1.11 0.58
C GLY A 197 15.33 0.24 0.29
N TYR A 198 14.96 1.26 1.06
CA TYR A 198 15.47 2.63 0.92
C TYR A 198 15.83 3.18 2.30
N LYS A 199 17.04 3.73 2.41
CA LYS A 199 17.55 4.43 3.59
C LYS A 199 17.41 5.93 3.36
N PRO A 200 16.46 6.60 4.01
CA PRO A 200 16.18 8.01 3.77
C PRO A 200 17.23 8.94 4.38
N THR A 201 18.00 8.47 5.37
CA THR A 201 19.02 9.27 6.05
C THR A 201 20.35 9.25 5.29
N PRO A 202 21.02 10.40 5.12
CA PRO A 202 22.36 10.46 4.54
C PRO A 202 23.40 9.58 5.29
N PRO A 203 24.29 8.87 4.57
CA PRO A 203 24.29 8.70 3.12
C PRO A 203 23.11 7.81 2.68
N SER A 204 22.22 8.37 1.85
CA SER A 204 21.05 7.67 1.36
C SER A 204 21.50 6.51 0.48
N SER A 205 20.84 5.38 0.62
CA SER A 205 21.13 4.18 -0.19
C SER A 205 19.87 3.40 -0.44
N ASN A 206 19.91 2.54 -1.45
CA ASN A 206 18.82 1.67 -1.80
C ASN A 206 19.32 0.32 -2.31
N VAL A 207 18.49 -0.67 -2.11
CA VAL A 207 18.64 -2.02 -2.64
C VAL A 207 17.33 -2.41 -3.30
N SER A 208 17.38 -3.05 -4.45
CA SER A 208 16.19 -3.62 -5.07
C SER A 208 16.51 -4.88 -5.83
N PHE A 209 15.54 -5.78 -5.91
CA PHE A 209 15.65 -6.97 -6.73
C PHE A 209 14.28 -7.43 -7.22
N GLN A 210 14.30 -8.15 -8.33
CA GLN A 210 13.12 -8.75 -8.93
C GLN A 210 13.30 -10.25 -9.06
N MET A 211 12.21 -10.98 -8.84
CA MET A 211 12.13 -12.42 -9.04
C MET A 211 10.89 -12.78 -9.84
N THR A 212 10.89 -13.92 -10.50
CA THR A 212 9.68 -14.47 -11.14
C THR A 212 8.57 -14.64 -10.11
N ASN A 213 7.31 -14.54 -10.56
CA ASN A 213 6.16 -14.71 -9.67
C ASN A 213 5.38 -16.01 -9.90
N ALA A 214 5.67 -16.75 -10.97
CA ALA A 214 4.92 -17.95 -11.33
C ALA A 214 5.10 -19.06 -10.28
N GLY A 215 3.99 -19.55 -9.72
CA GLY A 215 4.01 -20.61 -8.71
C GLY A 215 4.68 -20.23 -7.39
N VAL A 216 4.80 -18.93 -7.09
CA VAL A 216 5.40 -18.47 -5.85
C VAL A 216 4.61 -18.94 -4.63
N GLY A 217 5.33 -19.46 -3.65
CA GLY A 217 4.79 -19.99 -2.40
C GLY A 217 5.91 -20.41 -1.46
N VAL A 218 5.56 -20.75 -0.21
CA VAL A 218 6.54 -21.26 0.76
C VAL A 218 7.21 -22.52 0.22
N GLY A 219 8.54 -22.56 0.26
CA GLY A 219 9.35 -23.67 -0.26
C GLY A 219 9.60 -23.63 -1.77
N SER A 220 9.03 -22.66 -2.48
CA SER A 220 9.32 -22.47 -3.92
C SER A 220 10.67 -21.78 -4.14
N SER A 221 11.23 -21.96 -5.34
CA SER A 221 12.38 -21.20 -5.83
C SER A 221 11.96 -20.37 -7.03
N GLN A 222 12.23 -19.07 -6.97
CA GLN A 222 11.96 -18.12 -8.05
C GLN A 222 13.27 -17.73 -8.75
N THR A 223 13.24 -17.51 -10.05
CA THR A 223 14.44 -17.04 -10.75
C THR A 223 14.64 -15.56 -10.45
N LEU A 224 15.83 -15.18 -9.99
CA LEU A 224 16.23 -13.79 -9.83
C LEU A 224 16.42 -13.16 -11.21
N GLN A 225 15.74 -12.03 -11.45
CA GLN A 225 15.75 -11.33 -12.73
C GLN A 225 16.68 -10.13 -12.72
N ASN A 226 16.78 -9.42 -11.60
CA ASN A 226 17.75 -8.35 -11.41
C ASN A 226 18.07 -8.15 -9.94
N PHE A 227 19.17 -7.44 -9.71
CA PHE A 227 19.61 -6.95 -8.42
C PHE A 227 20.25 -5.58 -8.62
N PHE A 228 20.03 -4.69 -7.68
CA PHE A 228 20.65 -3.38 -7.60
C PHE A 228 20.99 -3.10 -6.14
N ALA A 229 22.16 -2.54 -5.88
CA ALA A 229 22.55 -2.00 -4.59
C ALA A 229 23.45 -0.78 -4.81
N SER A 230 23.23 0.30 -4.05
CA SER A 230 24.00 1.56 -4.22
C SER A 230 25.52 1.41 -4.04
N GLN A 231 25.99 0.32 -3.43
CA GLN A 231 27.41 0.05 -3.22
C GLN A 231 28.09 -0.60 -4.41
N ILE A 232 27.33 -1.02 -5.42
CA ILE A 232 27.85 -1.47 -6.70
C ILE A 232 27.74 -0.29 -7.67
N LEU A 233 28.87 0.35 -7.98
CA LEU A 233 28.94 1.49 -8.90
C LEU A 233 29.04 1.06 -10.38
N ASP A 234 28.90 -0.24 -10.63
CA ASP A 234 29.02 -0.90 -11.92
C ASP A 234 27.64 -1.32 -12.45
N SER A 235 27.51 -1.45 -13.76
CA SER A 235 26.36 -2.12 -14.36
C SER A 235 26.53 -3.63 -14.23
N ILE A 236 25.66 -4.26 -13.45
CA ILE A 236 25.72 -5.71 -13.22
C ILE A 236 24.67 -6.47 -14.00
N HIS A 237 25.00 -7.70 -14.38
CA HIS A 237 24.10 -8.64 -15.03
C HIS A 237 24.28 -10.06 -14.46
N ILE A 238 23.24 -10.87 -14.61
CA ILE A 238 23.19 -12.27 -14.16
C ILE A 238 23.56 -13.15 -15.34
N THR A 239 24.73 -13.79 -15.28
CA THR A 239 25.24 -14.70 -16.33
C THR A 239 24.90 -16.17 -16.06
N THR A 240 24.78 -16.52 -14.78
CA THR A 240 24.35 -17.85 -14.32
C THR A 240 23.05 -17.67 -13.54
N PRO A 241 21.98 -18.45 -13.82
CA PRO A 241 20.71 -18.32 -13.10
C PRO A 241 20.89 -18.38 -11.57
N ILE A 242 20.36 -17.37 -10.87
CA ILE A 242 20.34 -17.31 -9.40
C ILE A 242 18.90 -17.60 -8.94
N LEU A 243 18.75 -18.51 -7.99
CA LEU A 243 17.45 -18.86 -7.42
C LEU A 243 17.22 -18.13 -6.09
N VAL A 244 16.01 -17.58 -5.95
CA VAL A 244 15.48 -17.00 -4.73
C VAL A 244 14.61 -18.02 -4.02
N ASN A 245 15.05 -18.48 -2.86
CA ASN A 245 14.33 -19.42 -2.03
C ASN A 245 13.31 -18.69 -1.17
N ILE A 246 12.04 -19.06 -1.28
CA ILE A 246 10.95 -18.44 -0.52
C ILE A 246 10.68 -19.24 0.75
N THR A 247 10.85 -18.61 1.91
CA THR A 247 10.67 -19.21 3.23
C THR A 247 9.39 -18.78 3.92
N GLU A 248 8.81 -17.65 3.50
CA GLU A 248 7.52 -17.15 3.96
C GLU A 248 6.78 -16.55 2.76
N TYR A 249 5.50 -16.89 2.61
CA TYR A 249 4.62 -16.31 1.59
C TYR A 249 3.21 -16.18 2.14
N GLY A 250 3.01 -15.16 2.97
CA GLY A 250 1.74 -14.89 3.61
C GLY A 250 0.67 -14.34 2.65
N ALA A 251 -0.55 -14.25 3.16
CA ALA A 251 -1.61 -13.48 2.52
C ALA A 251 -1.20 -12.02 2.34
N VAL A 252 -1.92 -11.29 1.49
CA VAL A 252 -1.76 -9.82 1.40
C VAL A 252 -1.99 -9.20 2.78
N GLY A 253 -1.10 -8.30 3.20
CA GLY A 253 -1.03 -7.74 4.55
C GLY A 253 -0.12 -8.50 5.51
N GLN A 254 0.30 -9.72 5.18
CA GLN A 254 1.32 -10.47 5.90
C GLN A 254 2.68 -10.31 5.20
N PHE A 255 3.63 -11.23 5.35
CA PHE A 255 5.00 -11.04 4.88
C PHE A 255 5.42 -12.05 3.82
N THR A 256 6.36 -11.63 2.99
CA THR A 256 7.13 -12.48 2.08
C THR A 256 8.58 -12.45 2.54
N ALA A 257 9.16 -13.62 2.77
CA ALA A 257 10.55 -13.77 3.21
C ALA A 257 11.28 -14.80 2.37
N GLY A 258 12.60 -14.65 2.29
CA GLY A 258 13.42 -15.55 1.52
C GLY A 258 14.89 -15.15 1.53
N ASN A 259 15.65 -15.87 0.71
CA ASN A 259 17.06 -15.64 0.53
C ASN A 259 17.53 -16.02 -0.87
N PHE A 260 18.66 -15.47 -1.29
CA PHE A 260 19.40 -15.93 -2.46
C PHE A 260 20.89 -15.73 -2.25
N THR A 261 21.70 -16.48 -2.98
CA THR A 261 23.15 -16.26 -3.08
C THR A 261 23.58 -16.48 -4.52
N GLY A 262 24.42 -15.60 -5.05
CA GLY A 262 24.87 -15.69 -6.42
C GLY A 262 25.97 -14.70 -6.77
N ILE A 263 26.54 -14.89 -7.95
CA ILE A 263 27.62 -14.06 -8.48
C ILE A 263 27.06 -13.19 -9.60
N PHE A 264 27.25 -11.89 -9.48
CA PHE A 264 26.91 -10.90 -10.50
C PHE A 264 28.16 -10.49 -11.26
N THR A 265 28.03 -10.30 -12.57
CA THR A 265 29.13 -9.88 -13.44
C THR A 265 28.95 -8.41 -13.78
N GLY A 266 29.98 -7.61 -13.52
CA GLY A 266 30.09 -6.21 -13.90
C GLY A 266 30.23 -6.01 -15.39
N ALA A 267 30.25 -4.76 -15.85
CA ALA A 267 30.37 -4.46 -17.27
C ALA A 267 31.75 -4.86 -17.84
N ALA A 268 31.76 -5.20 -19.12
CA ALA A 268 33.01 -5.34 -19.87
C ALA A 268 33.74 -3.98 -19.94
N PRO A 269 35.09 -3.95 -19.99
CA PRO A 269 35.99 -5.10 -20.14
C PRO A 269 36.40 -5.77 -18.81
N ALA A 270 36.17 -5.11 -17.67
CA ALA A 270 36.65 -5.59 -16.38
C ALA A 270 35.94 -6.88 -15.94
N ASN A 271 34.65 -7.04 -16.26
CA ASN A 271 33.82 -8.19 -15.86
C ASN A 271 33.95 -8.52 -14.37
N THR A 272 34.05 -7.48 -13.53
CA THR A 272 34.25 -7.61 -12.09
C THR A 272 33.17 -8.52 -11.49
N LEU A 273 33.58 -9.49 -10.66
CA LEU A 273 32.63 -10.40 -10.02
C LEU A 273 32.22 -9.87 -8.65
N TYR A 274 30.92 -9.85 -8.39
CA TYR A 274 30.33 -9.47 -7.11
C TYR A 274 29.60 -10.68 -6.51
N ASN A 275 30.16 -11.24 -5.43
CA ASN A 275 29.50 -12.31 -4.67
C ASN A 275 28.48 -11.70 -3.71
N VAL A 276 27.20 -11.99 -3.94
CA VAL A 276 26.10 -11.44 -3.15
C VAL A 276 25.33 -12.55 -2.47
N SER A 277 25.11 -12.38 -1.17
CA SER A 277 24.18 -13.18 -0.37
C SER A 277 23.14 -12.25 0.24
N CYS A 278 21.86 -12.56 0.13
CA CYS A 278 20.77 -11.70 0.56
C CYS A 278 19.74 -12.50 1.35
N ASN A 279 19.25 -11.92 2.44
CA ASN A 279 18.08 -12.36 3.21
C ASN A 279 17.10 -11.20 3.30
N PHE A 280 15.82 -11.47 3.16
CA PHE A 280 14.78 -10.45 3.18
C PHE A 280 13.52 -10.93 3.86
N ARG A 281 12.75 -9.96 4.39
CA ARG A 281 11.38 -10.13 4.86
C ARG A 281 10.65 -8.80 4.74
N LEU A 282 9.65 -8.72 3.87
CA LEU A 282 8.87 -7.50 3.61
C LEU A 282 7.38 -7.78 3.69
N ARG A 283 6.59 -6.76 4.04
CA ARG A 283 5.13 -6.85 3.99
C ARG A 283 4.67 -6.98 2.54
N ARG A 284 3.79 -7.94 2.28
CA ARG A 284 3.16 -8.18 0.99
C ARG A 284 1.97 -7.23 0.82
N ASN A 285 2.06 -6.34 -0.16
CA ASN A 285 1.02 -5.33 -0.41
C ASN A 285 0.02 -5.71 -1.53
N ASN A 286 0.34 -6.72 -2.36
CA ASN A 286 -0.56 -7.28 -3.39
C ASN A 286 -0.17 -8.72 -3.78
#